data_AF-A0A7R9DP73-F1
#
_entry.id   AF-A0A7R9DP73-F1
#
_cell.length_a   1.000
_cell.length_b   1.000
_cell.length_c   1.000
_cell.angle_alpha   90.00
_cell.angle_beta   90.00
_cell.angle_gamma   90.00
#
_symmetry.space_group_name_H-M   'P 1'
#
loop_
_entity.id
_entity.type
_entity.pdbx_description
1 polymer ?
#
loop_
_entity_poly.entity_id
_entity_poly.type
_entity_poly.pdbx_seq_one_letter_code
_entity_poly.pdbx_strand_id
1 'polypeptide(L)'
;MDTTEALAATTAAVEGKLSKGLKKTLKKLIGKDLQDQLLVADAKLGNAIKDKLNLSCLSNTSVQELMRCIRSQMDGLLAGLPKKEMAAMALGLAHSLSRYKLKFSPDKIDTMIVQAVCLLDDLDKELNNYIMRCREWYGWHFPELGKIVTDNIAFVKTIKTIVVWRRTGIWLPNQLRCAEVGGNASGTERCAMWLACNVHINEQVKEGEQL
;
A
#
# COMPACT_ATOMS: atom_id res chain seq x y z
N MET A 1 -4.07 20.94 -17.07
CA MET A 1 -5.40 20.68 -16.48
C MET A 1 -5.20 19.58 -15.47
N ASP A 2 -5.46 19.83 -14.20
CA ASP A 2 -5.13 18.88 -13.14
C ASP A 2 -6.08 17.68 -13.19
N THR A 3 -5.52 16.47 -13.05
CA THR A 3 -6.26 15.21 -13.12
C THR A 3 -7.31 15.10 -12.00
N THR A 4 -7.08 15.77 -10.87
CA THR A 4 -7.98 15.86 -9.72
C THR A 4 -9.23 16.70 -10.03
N GLU A 5 -9.05 17.85 -10.69
CA GLU A 5 -10.16 18.70 -11.13
C GLU A 5 -10.99 18.01 -12.21
N ALA A 6 -10.33 17.35 -13.16
CA ALA A 6 -11.00 16.58 -14.21
C ALA A 6 -11.82 15.42 -13.62
N LEU A 7 -11.28 14.71 -12.62
CA LEU A 7 -12.01 13.66 -11.91
C LEU A 7 -13.22 14.21 -11.16
N ALA A 8 -13.06 15.30 -10.40
CA ALA A 8 -14.15 15.93 -9.66
C ALA A 8 -15.25 16.49 -10.58
N ALA A 9 -14.88 17.02 -11.75
CA ALA A 9 -15.84 17.46 -12.76
C ALA A 9 -16.60 16.27 -13.38
N THR A 10 -15.91 15.15 -13.61
CA THR A 10 -16.51 13.95 -14.19
C THR A 10 -17.45 13.25 -13.20
N THR A 11 -17.10 13.16 -11.92
CA THR A 11 -18.00 12.62 -10.88
C THR A 11 -19.23 13.49 -10.71
N ALA A 12 -19.07 14.83 -10.68
CA ALA A 12 -20.19 15.75 -10.64
C ALA A 12 -21.11 15.60 -11.87
N ALA A 13 -20.55 15.40 -13.06
CA ALA A 13 -21.34 15.16 -14.28
C ALA A 13 -22.13 13.83 -14.20
N VAL A 14 -21.52 12.75 -13.70
CA VAL A 14 -22.19 11.45 -13.50
C VAL A 14 -23.35 11.55 -12.49
N GLU A 15 -23.20 12.37 -11.46
CA GLU A 15 -24.25 12.62 -10.46
C GLU A 15 -25.29 13.66 -10.91
N GLY A 16 -25.14 14.25 -12.11
CA GLY A 16 -26.04 15.29 -12.62
C GLY A 16 -25.88 16.64 -11.91
N LYS A 17 -24.78 16.88 -11.20
CA LYS A 17 -24.49 18.12 -10.47
C LYS A 17 -23.63 19.07 -11.30
N LEU A 18 -23.97 20.37 -11.25
CA LEU A 18 -23.20 21.43 -11.91
C LEU A 18 -21.85 21.69 -11.21
N SER A 19 -20.74 21.44 -11.89
CA SER A 19 -19.38 21.73 -11.39
C SER A 19 -19.05 23.23 -11.47
N LYS A 20 -18.10 23.70 -10.63
CA LYS A 20 -17.67 25.12 -10.61
C LYS A 20 -17.09 25.57 -11.95
N GLY A 21 -16.35 24.69 -12.64
CA GLY A 21 -15.79 24.95 -13.96
C GLY A 21 -16.87 25.18 -15.01
N LEU A 22 -17.88 24.31 -15.05
CA LEU A 22 -18.99 24.41 -16.00
C LEU A 22 -19.84 25.68 -15.78
N LYS A 23 -20.03 26.12 -14.52
CA LYS A 23 -20.72 27.38 -14.23
C LYS A 23 -19.96 28.61 -14.76
N LYS A 24 -18.62 28.60 -14.70
CA LYS A 24 -17.78 29.69 -15.23
C LYS A 24 -17.78 29.73 -16.76
N THR A 25 -17.72 28.57 -17.42
CA THR A 25 -17.73 28.50 -18.89
C THR A 25 -19.09 28.91 -19.45
N LEU A 26 -20.19 28.43 -18.87
CA LEU A 26 -21.54 28.82 -19.29
C LEU A 26 -21.75 30.34 -19.16
N LYS A 27 -21.38 30.95 -18.03
CA LYS A 27 -21.46 32.42 -17.86
C LYS A 27 -20.67 33.21 -18.91
N LYS A 28 -19.51 32.71 -19.34
CA LYS A 28 -18.69 33.37 -20.38
C LYS A 28 -19.32 33.26 -21.78
N LEU A 29 -20.01 32.15 -22.06
CA LEU A 29 -20.57 31.84 -23.37
C LEU A 29 -21.95 32.48 -23.59
N ILE A 30 -22.73 32.67 -22.53
CA ILE A 30 -24.07 33.29 -22.61
C ILE A 30 -24.01 34.76 -23.07
N GLY A 31 -22.89 35.46 -22.85
CA GLY A 31 -22.77 36.89 -23.17
C GLY A 31 -22.38 37.24 -24.61
N LYS A 32 -22.19 36.27 -25.53
CA LYS A 32 -21.56 36.55 -26.83
C LYS A 32 -22.32 36.20 -28.10
N ASP A 33 -23.35 35.35 -28.11
CA ASP A 33 -24.28 35.11 -29.25
C ASP A 33 -24.96 33.73 -29.11
N LEU A 34 -25.95 33.56 -28.21
CA LEU A 34 -26.68 32.29 -28.13
C LEU A 34 -28.19 32.51 -27.90
N GLN A 35 -28.97 31.99 -28.83
CA GLN A 35 -30.42 31.82 -28.74
C GLN A 35 -30.79 31.00 -27.50
N ASP A 36 -31.93 31.30 -26.88
CA ASP A 36 -32.40 30.92 -25.54
C ASP A 36 -32.47 29.41 -25.18
N GLN A 37 -31.98 28.50 -26.03
CA GLN A 37 -32.12 27.05 -25.88
C GLN A 37 -30.76 26.33 -25.85
N LEU A 38 -30.45 25.71 -24.71
CA LEU A 38 -29.25 24.88 -24.53
C LEU A 38 -29.59 23.40 -24.74
N LEU A 39 -28.87 22.76 -25.66
CA LEU A 39 -28.98 21.33 -25.93
C LEU A 39 -28.10 20.57 -24.94
N VAL A 40 -28.69 19.68 -24.14
CA VAL A 40 -27.97 18.92 -23.10
C VAL A 40 -28.15 17.42 -23.29
N ALA A 41 -27.05 16.67 -23.21
CA ALA A 41 -27.05 15.21 -23.40
C ALA A 41 -27.64 14.42 -22.23
N ASP A 42 -27.70 14.98 -21.02
CA ASP A 42 -28.31 14.33 -19.85
C ASP A 42 -29.47 15.19 -19.32
N ALA A 43 -30.65 14.58 -19.20
CA ALA A 43 -31.84 15.25 -18.69
C ALA A 43 -31.68 15.71 -17.22
N LYS A 44 -30.97 14.96 -16.38
CA LYS A 44 -30.72 15.31 -14.97
C LYS A 44 -29.82 16.54 -14.87
N LEU A 45 -28.77 16.60 -15.71
CA LEU A 45 -27.89 17.75 -15.78
C LEU A 45 -28.62 18.98 -16.36
N GLY A 46 -29.50 18.77 -17.35
CA GLY A 46 -30.39 19.79 -17.89
C GLY A 46 -31.25 20.44 -16.79
N ASN A 47 -31.94 19.63 -16.00
CA ASN A 47 -32.74 20.13 -14.87
C ASN A 47 -31.89 20.95 -13.87
N ALA A 48 -30.72 20.44 -13.49
CA ALA A 48 -29.81 21.16 -12.60
C ALA A 48 -29.27 22.49 -13.18
N ILE A 49 -29.21 22.62 -14.51
CA ILE A 49 -28.85 23.87 -15.21
C ILE A 49 -30.05 24.82 -15.23
N LYS A 50 -31.25 24.31 -15.52
CA LYS A 50 -32.51 25.07 -15.52
C LYS A 50 -32.72 25.76 -14.16
N ASP A 51 -32.56 25.01 -13.08
CA ASP A 51 -32.76 25.50 -11.71
C ASP A 51 -31.72 26.57 -11.29
N LYS A 52 -30.49 26.48 -11.83
CA LYS A 52 -29.36 27.33 -11.39
C LYS A 52 -29.08 28.53 -12.29
N LEU A 53 -29.48 28.47 -13.55
CA LEU A 53 -29.16 29.47 -14.58
C LEU A 53 -30.41 30.00 -15.30
N ASN A 54 -31.61 29.50 -14.97
CA ASN A 54 -32.89 29.90 -15.59
C ASN A 54 -32.88 29.80 -17.13
N LEU A 55 -32.14 28.83 -17.68
CA LEU A 55 -32.05 28.59 -19.12
C LEU A 55 -33.01 27.47 -19.55
N SER A 56 -33.58 27.59 -20.75
CA SER A 56 -34.36 26.51 -21.36
C SER A 56 -33.41 25.43 -21.88
N CYS A 57 -33.40 24.27 -21.23
CA CYS A 57 -32.62 23.11 -21.65
C CYS A 57 -33.50 22.08 -22.36
N LEU A 58 -33.09 21.64 -23.54
CA LEU A 58 -33.79 20.60 -24.32
C LEU A 58 -32.95 19.33 -24.40
N SER A 59 -33.58 18.20 -24.07
CA SER A 59 -33.00 16.85 -24.15
C SER A 59 -33.95 15.90 -24.89
N ASN A 60 -34.10 16.08 -26.20
CA ASN A 60 -34.93 15.22 -27.05
C ASN A 60 -34.09 14.11 -27.71
N THR A 61 -34.74 13.09 -28.28
CA THR A 61 -34.07 12.01 -29.04
C THR A 61 -33.24 12.56 -30.19
N SER A 62 -33.71 13.60 -30.89
CA SER A 62 -32.95 14.28 -31.94
C SER A 62 -31.64 14.90 -31.43
N VAL A 63 -31.63 15.40 -30.19
CA VAL A 63 -30.44 15.95 -29.53
C VAL A 63 -29.44 14.85 -29.21
N GLN A 64 -29.91 13.67 -28.82
CA GLN A 64 -29.04 12.53 -28.57
C GLN A 64 -28.33 12.05 -29.83
N GLU A 65 -29.06 11.99 -30.96
CA GLU A 65 -28.48 11.64 -32.25
C GLU A 65 -27.49 12.70 -32.74
N LEU A 66 -27.82 13.99 -32.58
CA LEU A 66 -26.88 15.07 -32.90
C LEU A 66 -25.59 14.95 -32.08
N MET A 67 -25.71 14.72 -30.77
CA MET A 67 -24.56 14.54 -29.88
C MET A 67 -23.75 13.27 -30.23
N ARG A 68 -24.39 12.24 -30.78
CA ARG A 68 -23.71 11.05 -31.31
C ARG A 68 -22.88 11.39 -32.55
N CYS A 69 -23.44 12.15 -33.50
CA CYS A 69 -22.74 12.60 -34.70
C CYS A 69 -21.54 13.51 -34.37
N ILE A 70 -21.69 14.40 -33.38
CA ILE A 70 -20.58 15.25 -32.92
C ILE A 70 -19.45 14.39 -32.33
N ARG A 71 -19.78 13.34 -31.56
CA ARG A 71 -18.77 12.43 -31.01
C ARG A 71 -18.05 11.61 -32.08
N SER A 72 -18.74 11.19 -33.15
CA SER A 72 -18.09 10.46 -34.25
C SER A 72 -17.14 11.34 -35.07
N GLN A 73 -17.46 12.64 -35.20
CA GLN A 73 -16.63 13.59 -35.95
C GLN A 73 -15.68 14.40 -35.05
N MET A 74 -15.52 14.01 -33.78
CA MET A 74 -14.75 14.75 -32.79
C MET A 74 -13.29 14.96 -33.21
N ASP A 75 -12.69 13.96 -33.87
CA ASP A 75 -11.31 14.01 -34.38
C ASP A 75 -11.12 15.12 -35.43
N GLY A 76 -12.17 15.47 -36.19
CA GLY A 76 -12.13 16.53 -37.21
C GLY A 76 -12.52 17.91 -36.70
N LEU A 77 -13.30 17.99 -35.62
CA LEU A 77 -13.75 19.26 -35.01
C LEU A 77 -12.69 19.86 -34.07
N LEU A 78 -11.87 19.03 -33.44
CA LEU A 78 -10.80 19.46 -32.54
C LEU A 78 -9.47 19.55 -33.29
N ALA A 79 -9.31 20.63 -34.06
CA ALA A 79 -8.03 20.92 -34.71
C ALA A 79 -6.93 21.13 -33.67
N GLY A 80 -5.82 20.38 -33.78
CA GLY A 80 -4.61 20.58 -32.97
C GLY A 80 -4.40 19.63 -31.79
N LEU A 81 -5.28 18.63 -31.57
CA LEU A 81 -5.06 17.58 -30.57
C LEU A 81 -4.85 16.22 -31.26
N PRO A 82 -3.67 15.59 -31.13
CA PRO A 82 -3.45 14.28 -31.71
C PRO A 82 -4.30 13.23 -31.00
N LYS A 83 -4.96 12.36 -31.78
CA LYS A 83 -5.84 11.28 -31.29
C LYS A 83 -5.20 10.41 -30.20
N LYS A 84 -3.89 10.20 -30.29
CA LYS A 84 -3.10 9.43 -29.32
C LYS A 84 -3.09 10.08 -27.92
N GLU A 85 -3.00 11.40 -27.84
CA GLU A 85 -3.00 12.12 -26.55
C GLU A 85 -4.40 12.15 -25.94
N MET A 86 -5.43 12.31 -26.77
CA MET A 86 -6.82 12.23 -26.29
C MET A 86 -7.14 10.84 -25.72
N ALA A 87 -6.70 9.77 -26.40
CA ALA A 87 -6.87 8.40 -25.90
C ALA A 87 -6.11 8.18 -24.58
N ALA A 88 -4.88 8.69 -24.45
CA ALA A 88 -4.11 8.61 -23.21
C ALA A 88 -4.77 9.37 -22.05
N MET A 89 -5.30 10.58 -22.32
CA MET A 89 -6.06 11.35 -21.34
C MET A 89 -7.34 10.64 -20.91
N ALA A 90 -8.11 10.11 -21.86
CA ALA A 90 -9.32 9.35 -21.59
C ALA A 90 -9.03 8.09 -20.75
N LEU A 91 -7.94 7.37 -21.04
CA LEU A 91 -7.50 6.20 -20.27
C LEU A 91 -7.11 6.57 -18.83
N GLY A 92 -6.35 7.65 -18.65
CA GLY A 92 -5.97 8.15 -17.31
C GLY A 92 -7.18 8.55 -16.47
N LEU A 93 -8.16 9.23 -17.10
CA LEU A 93 -9.43 9.57 -16.46
C LEU A 93 -10.27 8.33 -16.15
N ALA A 94 -10.34 7.35 -17.05
CA ALA A 94 -11.06 6.10 -16.82
C ALA A 94 -10.47 5.31 -15.64
N HIS A 95 -9.14 5.21 -15.56
CA HIS A 95 -8.46 4.56 -14.44
C HIS A 95 -8.71 5.27 -13.11
N SER A 96 -8.59 6.61 -13.09
CA SER A 96 -8.80 7.39 -11.88
C SER A 96 -10.26 7.35 -11.42
N LEU A 97 -11.23 7.42 -12.34
CA LEU A 97 -12.67 7.28 -12.05
C LEU A 97 -13.02 5.87 -11.57
N SER A 98 -12.47 4.83 -12.19
CA SER A 98 -12.62 3.44 -11.76
C SER A 98 -12.07 3.25 -10.35
N ARG A 99 -10.87 3.77 -10.04
CA ARG A 99 -10.33 3.75 -8.67
C ARG A 99 -11.21 4.52 -7.69
N TYR A 100 -11.76 5.67 -8.06
CA TYR A 100 -12.67 6.44 -7.21
C TYR A 100 -13.94 5.65 -6.88
N LYS A 101 -14.58 5.03 -7.88
CA LYS A 101 -15.76 4.18 -7.66
C LYS A 101 -15.44 2.89 -6.90
N LEU A 102 -14.30 2.25 -7.20
CA LEU A 102 -13.91 0.96 -6.58
C LEU A 102 -13.34 1.12 -5.16
N LYS A 103 -12.86 2.30 -4.76
CA LYS A 103 -12.52 2.59 -3.34
C LYS A 103 -13.75 2.57 -2.43
N PHE A 104 -14.96 2.63 -2.99
CA PHE A 104 -16.21 2.39 -2.28
C PHE A 104 -16.66 0.92 -2.31
N SER A 105 -15.93 0.01 -2.98
CA SER A 105 -16.29 -1.41 -3.01
C SER A 105 -15.63 -2.14 -1.82
N PRO A 106 -16.40 -2.71 -0.88
CA PRO A 106 -15.85 -3.45 0.26
C PRO A 106 -15.02 -4.67 -0.16
N ASP A 107 -15.28 -5.26 -1.32
CA ASP A 107 -14.65 -6.50 -1.82
C ASP A 107 -13.12 -6.41 -1.97
N LYS A 108 -12.59 -5.21 -2.24
CA LYS A 108 -11.13 -5.00 -2.35
C LYS A 108 -10.44 -5.03 -1.00
N ILE A 109 -11.11 -4.61 0.07
CA ILE A 109 -10.56 -4.66 1.42
C ILE A 109 -10.44 -6.12 1.85
N ASP A 110 -11.45 -6.94 1.55
CA ASP A 110 -11.47 -8.37 1.88
C ASP A 110 -10.33 -9.12 1.18
N THR A 111 -10.05 -8.78 -0.08
CA THR A 111 -8.92 -9.36 -0.82
C THR A 111 -7.58 -9.02 -0.16
N MET A 112 -7.40 -7.80 0.34
CA MET A 112 -6.17 -7.39 1.02
C MET A 112 -6.01 -8.08 2.39
N ILE A 113 -7.11 -8.32 3.11
CA ILE A 113 -7.09 -9.03 4.38
C ILE A 113 -6.68 -10.49 4.16
N VAL A 114 -7.27 -11.17 3.17
CA VAL A 114 -6.90 -12.55 2.81
C VAL A 114 -5.42 -12.63 2.42
N GLN A 115 -4.94 -11.67 1.62
CA GLN A 115 -3.51 -11.60 1.26
C GLN A 115 -2.60 -11.39 2.47
N ALA A 116 -2.99 -10.55 3.42
CA ALA A 116 -2.20 -10.31 4.64
C ALA A 116 -2.12 -11.55 5.54
N VAL A 117 -3.21 -12.33 5.65
CA VAL A 117 -3.22 -13.59 6.42
C VAL A 117 -2.32 -14.63 5.76
N CYS A 118 -2.42 -14.82 4.44
CA CYS A 118 -1.53 -15.74 3.72
C CYS A 118 -0.06 -15.37 3.88
N LEU A 119 0.26 -14.07 3.85
CA LEU A 119 1.63 -13.60 4.03
C LEU A 119 2.16 -13.90 5.45
N LEU A 120 1.33 -13.78 6.49
CA LEU A 120 1.72 -14.15 7.84
C LEU A 120 2.04 -15.66 7.95
N ASP A 121 1.21 -16.51 7.36
CA ASP A 121 1.43 -17.97 7.36
C ASP A 121 2.74 -18.36 6.64
N ASP A 122 3.05 -17.67 5.53
CA ASP A 122 4.29 -17.91 4.78
C ASP A 122 5.52 -17.44 5.57
N LEU A 123 5.44 -16.29 6.24
CA LEU A 123 6.51 -15.79 7.11
C LEU A 123 6.78 -16.74 8.29
N ASP A 124 5.76 -17.33 8.90
CA ASP A 124 5.92 -18.29 10.00
C ASP A 124 6.63 -19.58 9.56
N LYS A 125 6.35 -20.06 8.35
CA LYS A 125 7.07 -21.21 7.77
C LYS A 125 8.52 -20.88 7.47
N GLU A 126 8.79 -19.72 6.87
CA GLU A 126 10.15 -19.27 6.58
C GLU A 126 10.96 -19.05 7.86
N LEU A 127 10.36 -18.43 8.87
CA LEU A 127 11.01 -18.18 10.17
C LEU A 127 11.41 -19.50 10.84
N ASN A 128 10.55 -20.51 10.83
CA ASN A 128 10.91 -21.82 11.35
C ASN A 128 12.04 -22.48 10.56
N ASN A 129 12.04 -22.39 9.23
CA ASN A 129 13.15 -22.87 8.40
C ASN A 129 14.47 -22.16 8.74
N TYR A 130 14.44 -20.83 8.92
CA TYR A 130 15.62 -20.08 9.33
C TYR A 130 16.13 -20.50 10.71
N ILE A 131 15.24 -20.74 11.68
CA ILE A 131 15.66 -21.17 13.02
C ILE A 131 16.28 -22.55 13.00
N MET A 132 15.69 -23.51 12.28
CA MET A 132 16.27 -24.85 12.13
C MET A 132 17.65 -24.78 11.46
N ARG A 133 17.79 -23.94 10.44
CA ARG A 133 19.08 -23.70 9.77
C ARG A 133 20.10 -23.05 10.72
N CYS A 134 19.69 -22.09 11.54
CA CYS A 134 20.56 -21.52 12.58
C CYS A 134 20.98 -22.58 13.61
N ARG A 135 20.08 -23.47 14.04
CA ARG A 135 20.40 -24.56 14.97
C ARG A 135 21.43 -25.52 14.38
N GLU A 136 21.30 -25.85 13.10
CA GLU A 136 22.28 -26.67 12.41
C GLU A 136 23.64 -25.99 12.41
N TRP A 137 23.75 -24.77 11.87
CA TRP A 137 25.02 -24.03 11.78
C TRP A 137 25.73 -23.86 13.13
N TYR A 138 25.01 -23.45 14.18
CA TYR A 138 25.59 -23.26 15.52
C TYR A 138 25.78 -24.57 16.28
N GLY A 139 25.05 -25.63 15.93
CA GLY A 139 25.22 -26.97 16.47
C GLY A 139 26.58 -27.58 16.17
N TRP A 140 27.22 -27.20 15.05
CA TRP A 140 28.61 -27.62 14.73
C TRP A 140 29.65 -27.00 15.66
N HIS A 141 29.42 -25.78 16.14
CA HIS A 141 30.36 -25.07 17.02
C HIS A 141 30.11 -25.35 18.50
N PHE A 142 28.85 -25.49 18.91
CA PHE A 142 28.48 -25.70 20.30
C PHE A 142 27.22 -26.57 20.43
N PRO A 143 27.36 -27.91 20.36
CA PRO A 143 26.24 -28.85 20.30
C PRO A 143 25.42 -28.93 21.60
N GLU A 144 26.00 -28.53 22.74
CA GLU A 144 25.33 -28.57 24.04
C GLU A 144 24.22 -27.52 24.18
N LEU A 145 24.30 -26.38 23.47
CA LEU A 145 23.26 -25.34 23.52
C LEU A 145 21.97 -25.78 22.84
N GLY A 146 22.06 -26.59 21.77
CA GLY A 146 20.90 -27.13 21.09
C GLY A 146 20.10 -28.12 21.95
N LYS A 147 20.74 -28.77 22.92
CA LYS A 147 20.09 -29.69 23.87
C LYS A 147 19.45 -28.96 25.04
N ILE A 148 20.06 -27.86 25.49
CA ILE A 148 19.63 -27.11 26.68
C ILE A 148 18.45 -26.17 26.36
N VAL A 149 18.46 -25.53 25.17
CA VAL A 149 17.44 -24.55 24.79
C VAL A 149 16.49 -25.17 23.77
N THR A 150 15.33 -25.62 24.25
CA THR A 150 14.30 -26.26 23.42
C THR A 150 13.47 -25.25 22.63
N ASP A 151 13.28 -24.04 23.14
CA ASP A 151 12.52 -22.98 22.45
C ASP A 151 13.33 -22.33 21.30
N ASN A 152 12.66 -22.16 20.17
CA ASN A 152 13.20 -21.63 18.93
C ASN A 152 13.56 -20.14 19.05
N ILE A 153 12.70 -19.36 19.71
CA ILE A 153 12.89 -17.91 19.86
C ILE A 153 13.97 -17.63 20.92
N ALA A 154 13.94 -18.32 22.05
CA ALA A 154 14.96 -18.22 23.08
C ALA A 154 16.36 -18.59 22.54
N PHE A 155 16.47 -19.62 21.69
CA PHE A 155 17.74 -20.05 21.08
C PHE A 155 18.39 -18.93 20.26
N VAL A 156 17.63 -18.25 19.41
CA VAL A 156 18.14 -17.14 18.58
C VAL A 156 18.53 -15.94 19.43
N LYS A 157 17.77 -15.64 20.50
CA LYS A 157 18.10 -14.54 21.43
C LYS A 157 19.42 -14.82 22.17
N THR A 158 19.65 -16.05 22.60
CA THR A 158 20.91 -16.46 23.26
C THR A 158 22.10 -16.36 22.32
N ILE A 159 21.99 -16.85 21.08
CA ILE A 159 23.04 -16.71 20.07
C ILE A 159 23.37 -15.24 19.81
N LYS A 160 22.35 -14.38 19.68
CA LYS A 160 22.57 -12.95 19.46
C LYS A 160 23.40 -12.33 20.59
N THR A 161 23.14 -12.71 21.85
CA THR A 161 23.91 -12.23 23.01
C THR A 161 25.36 -12.73 22.96
N ILE A 162 25.60 -13.99 22.59
CA ILE A 162 26.94 -14.57 22.46
C ILE A 162 27.75 -13.86 21.36
N VAL A 163 27.14 -13.62 20.19
CA VAL A 163 27.80 -12.96 19.06
C VAL A 163 28.16 -11.51 19.37
N VAL A 164 27.26 -10.78 20.04
CA VAL A 164 27.53 -9.39 20.46
C VAL A 164 28.68 -9.35 21.45
N TRP A 165 28.68 -10.23 22.46
CA TRP A 165 29.77 -10.34 23.43
C TRP A 165 31.13 -10.57 22.76
N ARG A 166 31.22 -11.52 21.81
CA ARG A 166 32.47 -11.83 21.08
C ARG A 166 33.03 -10.64 20.30
N ARG A 167 32.17 -9.75 19.81
CA ARG A 167 32.57 -8.57 19.02
C ARG A 167 32.97 -7.38 19.90
N THR A 168 32.35 -7.20 21.05
CA THR A 168 32.58 -6.01 21.89
C THR A 168 33.46 -6.25 23.11
N GLY A 169 33.70 -7.50 23.52
CA GLY A 169 34.49 -7.84 24.71
C GLY A 169 33.88 -7.40 26.05
N ILE A 170 32.73 -6.70 26.02
CA ILE A 170 32.03 -6.19 27.19
C ILE A 170 30.94 -7.20 27.58
N TRP A 171 31.08 -7.75 28.78
CA TRP A 171 29.98 -8.40 29.47
C TRP A 171 29.05 -7.29 29.97
N LEU A 172 27.89 -7.10 29.33
CA LEU A 172 26.87 -6.17 29.83
C LEU A 172 26.40 -6.70 31.19
N PRO A 173 26.81 -6.11 32.33
CA PRO A 173 26.38 -6.53 33.63
C PRO A 173 25.04 -5.85 33.86
N ASN A 174 24.00 -6.30 33.15
CA ASN A 174 22.67 -5.92 33.56
C ASN A 174 21.61 -6.94 33.17
N GLN A 175 21.08 -7.52 34.23
CA GLN A 175 20.02 -8.48 34.36
C GLN A 175 18.65 -7.87 34.03
N LEU A 176 18.52 -7.18 32.88
CA LEU A 176 17.28 -6.49 32.51
C LEU A 176 16.71 -6.83 31.13
N ARG A 177 17.27 -7.79 30.39
CA ARG A 177 16.71 -8.21 29.10
C ARG A 177 16.21 -9.65 29.03
N CYS A 178 16.30 -10.38 30.15
CA CYS A 178 15.58 -11.65 30.34
C CYS A 178 14.07 -11.42 30.61
N ALA A 179 13.66 -10.22 31.02
CA ALA A 179 12.25 -9.93 31.33
C ALA A 179 11.35 -9.72 30.09
N GLU A 180 11.91 -9.47 28.91
CA GLU A 180 11.15 -9.27 27.65
C GLU A 180 11.12 -10.53 26.76
N VAL A 181 11.69 -11.63 27.24
CA VAL A 181 11.54 -12.96 26.64
C VAL A 181 10.59 -13.71 27.56
N GLY A 182 9.31 -13.71 27.19
CA GLY A 182 8.24 -14.21 28.06
C GLY A 182 8.53 -15.60 28.64
N GLY A 183 8.29 -15.72 29.95
CA GLY A 183 8.00 -16.97 30.64
C GLY A 183 9.21 -17.75 31.14
N ASN A 184 9.45 -17.68 32.46
CA ASN A 184 10.36 -18.50 33.25
C ASN A 184 11.83 -18.49 32.82
N ALA A 185 12.58 -17.53 33.39
CA ALA A 185 14.03 -17.62 33.58
C ALA A 185 14.35 -18.83 34.49
N SER A 186 14.25 -20.03 33.92
CA SER A 186 14.74 -21.27 34.49
C SER A 186 16.27 -21.25 34.43
N GLY A 187 16.93 -21.97 35.34
CA GLY A 187 18.39 -21.98 35.52
C GLY A 187 19.21 -22.31 34.26
N THR A 188 18.59 -22.68 33.15
CA THR A 188 19.18 -22.88 31.82
C THR A 188 19.89 -21.65 31.27
N GLU A 189 19.38 -20.43 31.51
CA GLU A 189 20.05 -19.19 31.07
C GLU A 189 21.34 -18.92 31.86
N ARG A 190 21.34 -19.21 33.17
CA ARG A 190 22.54 -19.12 34.01
C ARG A 190 23.56 -20.21 33.65
N CYS A 191 23.11 -21.42 33.33
CA CYS A 191 23.98 -22.50 32.86
C CYS A 191 24.61 -22.19 31.50
N ALA A 192 23.89 -21.59 30.55
CA ALA A 192 24.45 -21.18 29.25
C ALA A 192 25.51 -20.08 29.40
N MET A 193 25.28 -19.14 30.32
CA MET A 193 26.25 -18.08 30.63
C MET A 193 27.48 -18.63 31.39
N TRP A 194 27.28 -19.59 32.29
CA TRP A 194 28.35 -20.32 32.98
C TRP A 194 29.16 -21.19 32.00
N LEU A 195 28.51 -21.89 31.07
CA LEU A 195 29.16 -22.66 30.00
C LEU A 195 29.94 -21.75 29.04
N ALA A 196 29.40 -20.59 28.65
CA ALA A 196 30.14 -19.61 27.84
C ALA A 196 31.38 -19.06 28.58
N CYS A 197 31.28 -18.82 29.90
CA CYS A 197 32.41 -18.45 30.74
C CYS A 197 33.45 -19.59 30.88
N ASN A 198 33.01 -20.84 31.05
CA ASN A 198 33.91 -22.00 31.18
C ASN A 198 34.58 -22.38 29.86
N VAL A 199 33.92 -22.17 28.72
CA VAL A 199 34.54 -22.32 27.40
C VAL A 199 35.62 -21.25 27.19
N HIS A 200 35.42 -20.01 27.67
CA HIS A 200 36.46 -18.98 27.65
C HIS A 200 37.69 -19.34 28.50
N ILE A 201 37.51 -19.96 29.67
CA ILE A 201 38.62 -20.49 30.47
C ILE A 201 39.38 -21.59 29.71
N ASN A 202 38.67 -22.51 29.05
CA ASN A 202 39.31 -23.60 28.30
C ASN A 202 39.98 -23.15 26.98
N GLU A 203 39.47 -22.12 26.30
CA GLU A 203 40.12 -21.55 25.11
C GLU A 203 41.36 -20.72 25.48
N GLN A 204 41.33 -19.96 26.57
CA GLN A 204 42.50 -19.24 27.09
C GLN A 204 43.58 -20.18 27.62
N VAL A 205 43.22 -21.33 28.22
CA VAL A 205 44.18 -22.37 28.62
C VAL A 205 44.86 -23.02 27.41
N LYS A 206 44.13 -23.24 26.31
CA LYS A 206 44.72 -23.78 25.07
C LYS A 206 45.61 -22.80 24.32
N GLU A 207 45.29 -21.50 24.36
CA GLU A 207 46.17 -20.46 23.80
C GLU A 207 47.40 -20.17 24.70
N GLY A 208 47.31 -20.45 26.00
CA GLY A 208 48.42 -20.32 26.95
C GLY A 208 49.39 -21.51 27.03
N GLU A 209 49.02 -22.69 26.51
CA GLU A 209 49.88 -23.88 26.43
C GLU A 209 50.69 -23.99 25.11
N GLN A 210 50.60 -22.98 24.23
CA GLN A 210 51.41 -22.90 22.99
C GLN A 210 52.47 -21.78 23.00
N LEU A 211 52.88 -21.30 24.19
CA LEU A 211 54.07 -20.45 24.38
C LEU A 211 55.02 -21.07 25.41
#